data_AF-A0A2W4II43-F1
#
_entry.id   AF-A0A2W4II43-F1
#
_cell.length_a   1.000
_cell.length_b   1.000
_cell.length_c   1.000
_cell.angle_alpha   90.00
_cell.angle_beta   90.00
_cell.angle_gamma   90.00
#
_symmetry.space_group_name_H-M   'P 1'
#
loop_
_entity.id
_entity.type
_entity.pdbx_description
1 polymer ?
#
loop_
_entity_poly.entity_id
_entity_poly.type
_entity_poly.pdbx_seq_one_letter_code
_entity_poly.pdbx_strand_id
1 'polypeptide(L)'
;MKNLESENKILKKKLSIAQAWMKREILSNLNGINVSKVNFETSKSKKSFFSENVEEIVYNQVYNFFGEELFMYFSKDILENIISGEILFFALNQNKAVDGLGIIISYNKSFDLFVEENITKLFRKYFNSKKYKFNLENDLIEKKLHSVVYKGHILGFGNLFGILKKISENKDFSPYLSSFKDFLEKYFYIGNILLEKDFLEIYKKLVDLETFGSKRHIGKVDFEDVFKTRKYFLGDFKDKNCFLYKLLKILEF
;
A
#
# COMPACT_ATOMS: atom_id res chain seq x y z
N MET A 1 30.53 -24.79 -20.85
CA MET A 1 29.99 -23.47 -21.26
C MET A 1 28.77 -23.57 -22.17
N LYS A 2 28.82 -24.26 -23.32
CA LYS A 2 27.65 -24.37 -24.25
C LYS A 2 26.35 -24.89 -23.62
N ASN A 3 26.43 -25.79 -22.63
CA ASN A 3 25.26 -26.38 -21.99
C ASN A 3 24.49 -25.35 -21.12
N LEU A 4 25.22 -24.52 -20.35
CA LEU A 4 24.64 -23.49 -19.48
C LEU A 4 24.00 -22.35 -20.28
N GLU A 5 24.60 -21.94 -21.41
CA GLU A 5 24.02 -20.92 -22.28
C GLU A 5 22.72 -21.41 -22.95
N SER A 6 22.69 -22.67 -23.39
CA SER A 6 21.47 -23.27 -23.93
C SER A 6 20.39 -23.41 -22.85
N GLU A 7 20.78 -23.81 -21.64
CA GLU A 7 19.88 -23.99 -20.51
C GLU A 7 19.30 -22.65 -20.04
N ASN A 8 20.11 -21.59 -19.97
CA ASN A 8 19.67 -20.23 -19.65
C ASN A 8 18.71 -19.68 -20.73
N LYS A 9 18.96 -19.98 -22.02
CA LYS A 9 18.04 -19.60 -23.11
C LYS A 9 16.71 -20.33 -23.02
N ILE A 10 16.73 -21.62 -22.66
CA ILE A 10 15.52 -22.43 -22.43
C ILE A 10 14.75 -21.90 -21.21
N LEU A 11 15.45 -21.55 -20.12
CA LEU A 11 14.84 -21.00 -18.92
C LEU A 11 14.21 -19.63 -19.16
N LYS A 12 14.87 -18.72 -19.89
CA LYS A 12 14.28 -17.43 -20.30
C LYS A 12 13.04 -17.61 -21.16
N LYS A 13 13.06 -18.58 -22.08
CA LYS A 13 11.90 -18.90 -22.92
C LYS A 13 10.74 -19.45 -22.09
N LYS A 14 11.02 -20.37 -21.15
CA LYS A 14 10.03 -20.90 -20.19
C LYS A 14 9.47 -19.80 -19.29
N LEU A 15 10.31 -18.88 -18.81
CA LEU A 15 9.90 -17.72 -18.03
C LEU A 15 8.96 -16.82 -18.83
N SER A 16 9.30 -16.50 -20.09
CA SER A 16 8.43 -15.67 -20.94
C SER A 16 7.07 -16.33 -21.20
N ILE A 17 7.04 -17.66 -21.35
CA ILE A 17 5.80 -18.44 -21.53
C ILE A 17 4.99 -18.44 -20.23
N ALA A 18 5.64 -18.61 -19.08
CA ALA A 18 5.01 -18.56 -17.77
C ALA A 18 4.45 -17.16 -17.44
N GLN A 19 5.18 -16.09 -17.77
CA GLN A 19 4.71 -14.71 -17.63
C GLN A 19 3.53 -14.40 -18.56
N ALA A 20 3.58 -14.89 -19.81
CA ALA A 20 2.46 -14.76 -20.74
C ALA A 20 1.23 -15.54 -20.28
N TRP A 21 1.43 -16.72 -19.68
CA TRP A 21 0.39 -17.53 -19.05
C TRP A 21 -0.20 -16.84 -17.82
N MET A 22 0.63 -16.32 -16.91
CA MET A 22 0.17 -15.56 -15.75
C MET A 22 -0.59 -14.30 -16.16
N LYS A 23 -0.11 -13.54 -17.14
CA LYS A 23 -0.85 -12.39 -17.69
C LYS A 23 -2.20 -12.83 -18.27
N ARG A 24 -2.25 -13.94 -19.01
CA ARG A 24 -3.50 -14.52 -19.52
C ARG A 24 -4.43 -15.00 -18.42
N GLU A 25 -3.91 -15.58 -17.36
CA GLU A 25 -4.69 -16.14 -16.26
C GLU A 25 -5.23 -15.04 -15.33
N ILE A 26 -4.45 -13.97 -15.13
CA ILE A 26 -4.90 -12.74 -14.49
C ILE A 26 -5.99 -12.06 -15.33
N LEU A 27 -5.79 -11.91 -16.64
CA LEU A 27 -6.81 -11.40 -17.57
C LEU A 27 -8.06 -12.29 -17.61
N SER A 28 -7.90 -13.62 -17.55
CA SER A 28 -9.01 -14.58 -17.53
C SER A 28 -9.76 -14.56 -16.20
N ASN A 29 -9.08 -14.37 -15.07
CA ASN A 29 -9.71 -14.21 -13.76
C ASN A 29 -10.45 -12.87 -13.66
N LEU A 30 -9.93 -11.81 -14.26
CA LEU A 30 -10.64 -10.54 -14.43
C LEU A 30 -11.88 -10.70 -15.33
N ASN A 31 -11.76 -11.46 -16.42
CA ASN A 31 -12.90 -11.76 -17.30
C ASN A 31 -13.92 -12.72 -16.64
N GLY A 32 -13.51 -13.62 -15.74
CA GLY A 32 -14.40 -14.45 -14.94
C GLY A 32 -15.18 -13.65 -13.89
N ILE A 33 -14.57 -12.60 -13.33
CA ILE A 33 -15.24 -11.58 -12.51
C ILE A 33 -16.24 -10.76 -13.36
N ASN A 34 -15.94 -10.54 -14.65
CA ASN A 34 -16.88 -9.93 -15.59
C ASN A 34 -18.07 -10.84 -15.93
N VAL A 35 -17.89 -12.13 -16.25
CA VAL A 35 -19.01 -13.03 -16.61
C VAL A 35 -20.02 -13.22 -15.46
N SER A 36 -19.54 -13.21 -14.21
CA SER A 36 -20.42 -13.30 -13.02
C SER A 36 -21.21 -12.00 -12.74
N LYS A 37 -20.79 -10.85 -13.28
CA LYS A 37 -21.56 -9.59 -13.27
C LYS A 37 -22.40 -9.38 -14.55
N VAL A 38 -21.98 -9.95 -15.68
CA VAL A 38 -22.63 -9.77 -17.01
C VAL A 38 -23.99 -10.47 -17.10
N ASN A 39 -24.27 -11.49 -16.28
CA ASN A 39 -25.60 -12.10 -16.22
C ASN A 39 -26.66 -11.24 -15.50
N PHE A 40 -26.33 -10.03 -15.02
CA PHE A 40 -27.29 -9.15 -14.34
C PHE A 40 -27.64 -7.86 -15.12
N GLU A 41 -26.88 -7.45 -16.13
CA GLU A 41 -27.14 -6.16 -16.81
C GLU A 41 -26.90 -6.20 -18.34
N THR A 42 -27.75 -6.90 -19.07
CA THR A 42 -27.88 -6.73 -20.52
C THR A 42 -28.70 -5.47 -20.83
N SER A 43 -28.04 -4.31 -20.88
CA SER A 43 -28.44 -3.13 -21.70
C SER A 43 -27.53 -1.90 -21.48
N LYS A 44 -26.24 -1.93 -21.84
CA LYS A 44 -25.38 -0.71 -21.77
C LYS A 44 -24.09 -0.77 -22.60
N SER A 45 -24.17 -1.16 -23.88
CA SER A 45 -23.00 -1.36 -24.78
C SER A 45 -22.22 -0.10 -25.19
N LYS A 46 -22.54 1.10 -24.70
CA LYS A 46 -21.71 2.31 -24.88
C LYS A 46 -20.98 2.78 -23.62
N LYS A 47 -21.42 2.37 -22.42
CA LYS A 47 -20.72 2.72 -21.17
C LYS A 47 -19.54 1.79 -20.90
N SER A 48 -19.62 0.51 -21.29
CA SER A 48 -18.52 -0.44 -21.05
C SER A 48 -17.25 -0.09 -21.82
N PHE A 49 -17.36 0.36 -23.08
CA PHE A 49 -16.19 0.74 -23.89
C PHE A 49 -15.38 1.91 -23.32
N PHE A 50 -16.05 2.89 -22.68
CA PHE A 50 -15.35 4.02 -22.04
C PHE A 50 -14.79 3.64 -20.67
N SER A 51 -15.48 2.79 -19.88
CA SER A 51 -14.95 2.31 -18.60
C SER A 51 -13.77 1.36 -18.79
N GLU A 52 -13.84 0.45 -19.78
CA GLU A 52 -12.76 -0.47 -20.14
C GLU A 52 -11.48 0.30 -20.55
N ASN A 53 -11.61 1.41 -21.28
CA ASN A 53 -10.46 2.27 -21.61
C ASN A 53 -9.88 2.99 -20.38
N VAL A 54 -10.69 3.51 -19.46
CA VAL A 54 -10.18 4.22 -18.28
C VAL A 54 -9.45 3.27 -17.34
N GLU A 55 -10.00 2.08 -17.12
CA GLU A 55 -9.36 1.04 -16.32
C GLU A 55 -8.02 0.63 -16.91
N GLU A 56 -7.94 0.42 -18.22
CA GLU A 56 -6.69 0.09 -18.91
C GLU A 56 -5.67 1.24 -18.84
N ILE A 57 -6.11 2.49 -19.04
CA ILE A 57 -5.24 3.68 -18.92
C ILE A 57 -4.67 3.79 -17.51
N VAL A 58 -5.51 3.68 -16.48
CA VAL A 58 -5.09 3.74 -15.07
C VAL A 58 -4.15 2.61 -14.75
N TYR A 59 -4.49 1.38 -15.14
CA TYR A 59 -3.64 0.21 -14.93
C TYR A 59 -2.25 0.41 -15.54
N ASN A 60 -2.19 0.85 -16.81
CA ASN A 60 -0.93 1.07 -17.49
C ASN A 60 -0.12 2.20 -16.84
N GLN A 61 -0.76 3.26 -16.33
CA GLN A 61 -0.07 4.32 -15.57
C GLN A 61 0.54 3.77 -14.28
N VAL A 62 -0.23 3.02 -13.49
CA VAL A 62 0.24 2.38 -12.25
C VAL A 62 1.39 1.41 -12.55
N TYR A 63 1.22 0.54 -13.55
CA TYR A 63 2.22 -0.42 -13.98
C TYR A 63 3.52 0.26 -14.44
N ASN A 64 3.43 1.28 -15.29
CA ASN A 64 4.60 1.99 -15.79
C ASN A 64 5.34 2.75 -14.69
N PHE A 65 4.62 3.27 -13.69
CA PHE A 65 5.24 4.01 -12.59
C PHE A 65 6.00 3.11 -11.61
N PHE A 66 5.38 2.02 -11.16
CA PHE A 66 6.01 1.07 -10.24
C PHE A 66 7.02 0.18 -10.95
N GLY A 67 6.84 -0.09 -12.24
CA GLY A 67 7.65 -1.03 -13.01
C GLY A 67 7.29 -2.48 -12.72
N GLU A 68 7.74 -3.39 -13.57
CA GLU A 68 7.38 -4.82 -13.49
C GLU A 68 7.75 -5.46 -12.15
N GLU A 69 8.93 -5.14 -11.61
CA GLU A 69 9.46 -5.73 -10.38
C GLU A 69 8.56 -5.45 -9.17
N LEU A 70 8.32 -4.18 -8.85
CA LEU A 70 7.42 -3.80 -7.73
C LEU A 70 5.98 -4.25 -7.98
N PHE A 71 5.53 -4.26 -9.23
CA PHE A 71 4.17 -4.68 -9.58
C PHE A 71 3.90 -6.15 -9.24
N MET A 72 4.91 -7.02 -9.37
CA MET A 72 4.80 -8.44 -9.01
C MET A 72 4.72 -8.70 -7.50
N TYR A 73 5.26 -7.81 -6.67
CA TYR A 73 5.27 -7.97 -5.22
C TYR A 73 4.00 -7.50 -4.53
N PHE A 74 3.18 -6.70 -5.20
CA PHE A 74 1.91 -6.30 -4.63
C PHE A 74 0.96 -7.48 -4.49
N SER A 75 0.28 -7.58 -3.34
CA SER A 75 -0.92 -8.39 -3.26
C SER A 75 -2.01 -7.80 -4.15
N LYS A 76 -2.86 -8.69 -4.70
CA LYS A 76 -3.97 -8.32 -5.57
C LYS A 76 -4.83 -7.22 -4.94
N ASP A 77 -5.15 -7.36 -3.65
CA ASP A 77 -6.01 -6.42 -2.94
C ASP A 77 -5.39 -5.02 -2.83
N ILE A 78 -4.06 -4.92 -2.67
CA ILE A 78 -3.38 -3.61 -2.64
C ILE A 78 -3.50 -2.92 -4.00
N LEU A 79 -3.22 -3.64 -5.10
CA LEU A 79 -3.33 -3.10 -6.46
C LEU A 79 -4.76 -2.69 -6.80
N GLU A 80 -5.74 -3.53 -6.47
CA GLU A 80 -7.15 -3.21 -6.69
C GLU A 80 -7.57 -1.93 -5.98
N ASN A 81 -7.11 -1.70 -4.75
CA ASN A 81 -7.39 -0.48 -4.02
C ASN A 81 -6.71 0.74 -4.67
N ILE A 82 -5.46 0.64 -5.12
CA ILE A 82 -4.77 1.72 -5.83
C ILE A 82 -5.51 2.07 -7.13
N ILE A 83 -5.79 1.08 -7.96
CA ILE A 83 -6.48 1.24 -9.25
C ILE A 83 -7.88 1.83 -9.04
N SER A 84 -8.64 1.33 -8.05
CA SER A 84 -9.97 1.86 -7.73
C SER A 84 -9.93 3.33 -7.33
N GLY A 85 -8.97 3.71 -6.47
CA GLY A 85 -8.77 5.11 -6.08
C GLY A 85 -8.47 6.01 -7.27
N GLU A 86 -7.67 5.52 -8.23
CA GLU A 86 -7.30 6.30 -9.42
C GLU A 86 -8.42 6.41 -10.46
N ILE A 87 -9.26 5.39 -10.63
CA ILE A 87 -10.47 5.49 -11.45
C ILE A 87 -11.41 6.56 -10.87
N LEU A 88 -11.59 6.57 -9.55
CA LEU A 88 -12.37 7.61 -8.86
C LEU A 88 -11.73 8.99 -9.01
N PHE A 89 -10.41 9.10 -8.94
CA PHE A 89 -9.69 10.35 -9.18
C PHE A 89 -9.87 10.85 -10.62
N PHE A 90 -9.84 9.95 -11.60
CA PHE A 90 -10.12 10.29 -13.00
C PHE A 90 -11.55 10.83 -13.17
N ALA A 91 -12.53 10.20 -12.53
CA ALA A 91 -13.91 10.69 -12.53
C ALA A 91 -14.06 12.06 -11.85
N LEU A 92 -13.37 12.27 -10.72
CA LEU A 92 -13.34 13.56 -10.00
C LEU A 92 -12.81 14.70 -10.88
N ASN A 93 -11.79 14.43 -11.71
CA ASN A 93 -11.23 15.43 -12.62
C ASN A 93 -12.21 15.86 -13.72
N GLN A 94 -13.10 14.96 -14.14
CA GLN A 94 -14.14 15.27 -15.11
C GLN A 94 -15.35 15.94 -14.46
N ASN A 95 -15.62 15.63 -13.19
CA ASN A 95 -16.74 16.18 -12.44
C ASN A 95 -16.34 16.46 -11.00
N LYS A 96 -16.10 17.75 -10.70
CA LYS A 96 -15.69 18.23 -9.37
C LYS A 96 -16.78 18.09 -8.29
N ALA A 97 -17.99 17.66 -8.64
CA ALA A 97 -19.06 17.38 -7.68
C ALA A 97 -19.00 15.95 -7.10
N VAL A 98 -18.09 15.09 -7.60
CA VAL A 98 -17.86 13.75 -7.05
C VAL A 98 -17.19 13.86 -5.68
N ASP A 99 -17.62 13.05 -4.71
CA ASP A 99 -17.02 13.00 -3.38
C ASP A 99 -15.61 12.36 -3.44
N GLY A 100 -14.63 13.06 -2.89
CA GLY A 100 -13.24 12.63 -2.81
C GLY A 100 -12.97 11.54 -1.77
N LEU A 101 -13.92 11.28 -0.86
CA LEU A 101 -13.73 10.35 0.25
C LEU A 101 -13.40 8.92 -0.20
N GLY A 102 -14.02 8.44 -1.29
CA GLY A 102 -13.76 7.12 -1.84
C GLY A 102 -12.29 6.92 -2.24
N ILE A 103 -11.66 7.95 -2.79
CA ILE A 103 -10.25 7.95 -3.20
C ILE A 103 -9.35 7.79 -1.96
N ILE A 104 -9.63 8.56 -0.91
CA ILE A 104 -8.88 8.50 0.35
C ILE A 104 -9.04 7.14 1.05
N ILE A 105 -10.25 6.57 1.04
CA ILE A 105 -10.51 5.25 1.61
C ILE A 105 -9.69 4.19 0.87
N SER A 106 -9.69 4.22 -0.46
CA SER A 106 -8.89 3.32 -1.30
C SER A 106 -7.40 3.41 -1.00
N TYR A 107 -6.82 4.62 -0.94
CA TYR A 107 -5.41 4.78 -0.57
C TYR A 107 -5.12 4.29 0.84
N ASN A 108 -5.95 4.64 1.83
CA ASN A 108 -5.76 4.15 3.20
C ASN A 108 -5.82 2.62 3.26
N LYS A 109 -6.73 1.99 2.50
CA LYS A 109 -6.85 0.54 2.50
C LYS A 109 -5.64 -0.14 1.86
N SER A 110 -5.12 0.41 0.77
CA SER A 110 -3.85 -0.07 0.18
C SER A 110 -2.70 0.01 1.19
N PHE A 111 -2.62 1.10 1.96
CA PHE A 111 -1.63 1.25 3.02
C PHE A 111 -1.82 0.23 4.15
N ASP A 112 -3.03 0.12 4.69
CA ASP A 112 -3.32 -0.77 5.82
C ASP A 112 -3.00 -2.23 5.47
N LEU A 113 -3.34 -2.66 4.25
CA LEU A 113 -3.01 -3.99 3.73
C LEU A 113 -1.49 -4.18 3.61
N PHE A 114 -0.79 -3.22 3.00
CA PHE A 114 0.66 -3.29 2.86
C PHE A 114 1.37 -3.39 4.23
N VAL A 115 0.98 -2.54 5.17
CA VAL A 115 1.55 -2.52 6.53
C VAL A 115 1.19 -3.78 7.30
N GLU A 116 0.00 -4.33 7.10
CA GLU A 116 -0.38 -5.61 7.70
C GLU A 116 0.51 -6.76 7.19
N GLU A 117 0.66 -6.88 5.88
CA GLU A 117 1.42 -7.94 5.21
C GLU A 117 2.91 -7.87 5.53
N ASN A 118 3.51 -6.68 5.46
CA ASN A 118 4.97 -6.52 5.44
C ASN A 118 5.57 -6.04 6.77
N ILE A 119 4.77 -5.53 7.70
CA ILE A 119 5.28 -4.96 8.95
C ILE A 119 4.59 -5.60 10.15
N THR A 120 3.27 -5.47 10.26
CA THR A 120 2.50 -5.80 11.46
C THR A 120 2.52 -7.29 11.77
N LYS A 121 2.35 -8.16 10.76
CA LYS A 121 2.46 -9.62 10.94
C LYS A 121 3.88 -10.05 11.32
N LEU A 122 4.90 -9.45 10.71
CA LEU A 122 6.31 -9.74 11.03
C LEU A 122 6.65 -9.32 12.45
N PHE A 123 6.21 -8.13 12.87
CA PHE A 123 6.38 -7.65 14.23
C PHE A 123 5.69 -8.58 15.24
N ARG A 124 4.44 -8.98 15.00
CA ARG A 124 3.74 -9.96 15.84
C ARG A 124 4.52 -11.26 16.00
N LYS A 125 5.00 -11.81 14.89
CA LYS A 125 5.81 -13.04 14.88
C LYS A 125 7.11 -12.85 15.67
N TYR A 126 7.79 -11.72 15.48
CA TYR A 126 8.99 -11.37 16.23
C TYR A 126 8.72 -11.29 17.73
N PHE A 127 7.73 -10.49 18.14
CA PHE A 127 7.38 -10.29 19.55
C PHE A 127 7.05 -11.63 20.24
N ASN A 128 6.20 -12.44 19.61
CA ASN A 128 5.79 -13.73 20.15
C ASN A 128 6.96 -14.73 20.23
N SER A 129 7.91 -14.69 19.28
CA SER A 129 9.10 -15.56 19.31
C SER A 129 10.00 -15.30 20.51
N LYS A 130 9.98 -14.07 21.05
CA LYS A 130 10.75 -13.66 22.22
C LYS A 130 10.07 -14.00 23.54
N LYS A 131 8.81 -14.47 23.50
CA LYS A 131 7.98 -14.78 24.68
C LYS A 131 7.87 -13.61 25.66
N TYR A 132 7.89 -12.38 25.13
CA TYR A 132 7.75 -11.18 25.96
C TYR A 132 6.37 -11.13 26.65
N LYS A 133 6.38 -10.71 27.91
CA LYS A 133 5.19 -10.38 28.69
C LYS A 133 5.50 -9.11 29.46
N PHE A 134 4.87 -8.01 29.06
CA PHE A 134 5.03 -6.72 29.71
C PHE A 134 3.72 -6.29 30.35
N ASN A 135 3.82 -5.64 31.50
CA ASN A 135 2.70 -4.93 32.09
C ASN A 135 2.35 -3.73 31.20
N LEU A 136 1.06 -3.47 31.03
CA LEU A 136 0.61 -2.39 30.16
C LEU A 136 0.75 -1.04 30.89
N GLU A 137 1.50 -0.12 30.31
CA GLU A 137 1.61 1.25 30.81
C GLU A 137 0.44 2.11 30.32
N ASN A 138 0.18 3.22 31.02
CA ASN A 138 -0.87 4.18 30.65
C ASN A 138 -0.40 5.16 29.55
N ASP A 139 0.21 4.65 28.49
CA ASP A 139 0.60 5.40 27.29
C ASP A 139 -0.22 4.94 26.07
N LEU A 140 -0.58 5.87 25.19
CA LEU A 140 -1.44 5.57 24.03
C LEU A 140 -0.73 4.71 22.98
N ILE A 141 0.57 4.91 22.75
CA ILE A 141 1.36 4.10 21.82
C ILE A 141 1.54 2.70 22.40
N GLU A 142 1.78 2.58 23.71
CA GLU A 142 1.88 1.30 24.40
C GLU A 142 0.59 0.47 24.25
N LYS A 143 -0.57 1.09 24.51
CA LYS A 143 -1.89 0.45 24.32
C LYS A 143 -2.15 0.02 22.88
N LYS A 144 -1.67 0.80 21.90
CA LYS A 144 -1.80 0.48 20.47
C LYS A 144 -0.93 -0.72 20.11
N LEU A 145 0.34 -0.72 20.47
CA LEU A 145 1.26 -1.83 20.21
C LEU A 145 0.81 -3.12 20.91
N HIS A 146 0.34 -3.03 22.16
CA HIS A 146 -0.30 -4.15 22.84
C HIS A 146 -1.51 -4.69 22.04
N SER A 147 -2.39 -3.82 21.55
CA SER A 147 -3.56 -4.25 20.76
C SER A 147 -3.16 -4.87 19.43
N VAL A 148 -2.09 -4.40 18.81
CA VAL A 148 -1.51 -5.02 17.62
C VAL A 148 -1.06 -6.44 17.92
N VAL A 149 -0.32 -6.63 19.01
CA VAL A 149 0.23 -7.95 19.39
C VAL A 149 -0.87 -8.93 19.80
N TYR A 150 -1.75 -8.53 20.72
CA TYR A 150 -2.68 -9.44 21.39
C TYR A 150 -4.11 -9.42 20.86
N LYS A 151 -4.54 -8.32 20.22
CA LYS A 151 -5.91 -8.20 19.66
C LYS A 151 -5.92 -8.31 18.13
N GLY A 152 -4.77 -8.46 17.49
CA GLY A 152 -4.66 -8.61 16.04
C GLY A 152 -5.02 -7.35 15.26
N HIS A 153 -4.94 -6.17 15.88
CA HIS A 153 -5.19 -4.90 15.19
C HIS A 153 -4.07 -4.58 14.19
N ILE A 154 -4.43 -3.95 13.08
CA ILE A 154 -3.47 -3.42 12.10
C ILE A 154 -2.85 -2.12 12.65
N LEU A 155 -1.55 -1.90 12.39
CA LEU A 155 -0.91 -0.61 12.64
C LEU A 155 -1.37 0.43 11.61
N GLY A 156 -2.51 1.07 11.88
CA GLY A 156 -3.06 2.10 11.00
C GLY A 156 -2.15 3.33 10.84
N PHE A 157 -2.40 4.12 9.78
CA PHE A 157 -1.54 5.20 9.28
C PHE A 157 -0.98 6.13 10.38
N GLY A 158 -1.84 6.86 11.09
CA GLY A 158 -1.38 7.79 12.13
C GLY A 158 -0.66 7.11 13.31
N ASN A 159 -0.99 5.85 13.61
CA ASN A 159 -0.36 5.11 14.69
C ASN A 159 1.08 4.73 14.35
N LEU A 160 1.30 4.22 13.14
CA LEU A 160 2.64 3.89 12.66
C LEU A 160 3.53 5.13 12.65
N PHE A 161 3.04 6.26 12.11
CA PHE A 161 3.79 7.51 12.14
C PHE A 161 4.17 7.95 13.57
N GLY A 162 3.23 7.90 14.52
CA GLY A 162 3.49 8.25 15.91
C GLY A 162 4.58 7.38 16.56
N ILE A 163 4.58 6.08 16.27
CA ILE A 163 5.62 5.14 16.72
C ILE A 163 6.98 5.49 16.10
N LEU A 164 7.05 5.63 14.78
CA LEU A 164 8.29 5.92 14.06
C LEU A 164 8.90 7.25 14.51
N LYS A 165 8.05 8.27 14.73
CA LYS A 165 8.48 9.57 15.24
C LYS A 165 9.15 9.46 16.62
N LYS A 166 8.52 8.77 17.59
CA LYS A 166 9.12 8.57 18.92
C LYS A 166 10.47 7.83 18.83
N ILE A 167 10.55 6.79 17.98
CA ILE A 167 11.80 6.05 17.76
C ILE A 167 12.88 6.97 17.16
N SER A 168 12.56 7.74 16.12
CA SER A 168 13.49 8.64 15.45
C SER A 168 14.03 9.75 16.36
N GLU A 169 13.22 10.20 17.33
CA GLU A 169 13.60 11.22 18.31
C GLU A 169 14.30 10.61 19.55
N ASN A 170 14.44 9.28 19.62
CA ASN A 170 14.95 8.54 20.78
C ASN A 170 14.29 8.95 22.12
N LYS A 171 12.95 9.10 22.12
CA LYS A 171 12.17 9.49 23.30
C LYS A 171 11.34 8.34 23.85
N ASP A 172 11.35 8.20 25.18
CA ASP A 172 10.48 7.34 26.00
C ASP A 172 10.24 5.94 25.43
N PHE A 173 11.14 5.02 25.78
CA PHE A 173 11.07 3.63 25.34
C PHE A 173 10.32 2.77 26.36
N SER A 174 9.00 2.87 26.34
CA SER A 174 8.14 1.91 27.02
C SER A 174 8.39 0.48 26.49
N PRO A 175 8.09 -0.59 27.25
CA PRO A 175 8.44 -1.96 26.89
C PRO A 175 7.98 -2.42 25.49
N TYR A 176 6.74 -2.14 25.09
CA TYR A 176 6.27 -2.53 23.74
C TYR A 176 6.94 -1.69 22.65
N LEU A 177 7.17 -0.40 22.89
CA LEU A 177 7.88 0.47 21.94
C LEU A 177 9.34 0.06 21.76
N SER A 178 10.03 -0.29 22.85
CA SER A 178 11.37 -0.89 22.83
C SER A 178 11.39 -2.14 21.94
N SER A 179 10.41 -3.03 22.12
CA SER A 179 10.33 -4.24 21.31
C SER A 179 10.08 -3.96 19.82
N PHE A 180 9.32 -2.92 19.50
CA PHE A 180 9.13 -2.49 18.11
C PHE A 180 10.42 -1.89 17.52
N LYS A 181 11.19 -1.14 18.31
CA LYS A 181 12.52 -0.67 17.90
C LYS A 181 13.47 -1.84 17.63
N ASP A 182 13.56 -2.81 18.54
CA ASP A 182 14.39 -4.01 18.36
C ASP A 182 13.97 -4.80 17.10
N PHE A 183 12.66 -4.82 16.80
CA PHE A 183 12.15 -5.38 15.56
C PHE A 183 12.69 -4.64 14.34
N LEU A 184 12.63 -3.31 14.29
CA LEU A 184 13.17 -2.53 13.17
C LEU A 184 14.68 -2.68 13.02
N GLU A 185 15.41 -2.84 14.12
CA GLU A 185 16.85 -3.11 14.11
C GLU A 185 17.17 -4.50 13.56
N LYS A 186 16.40 -5.53 13.97
CA LYS A 186 16.54 -6.89 13.43
C LYS A 186 16.18 -6.96 11.94
N TYR A 187 15.10 -6.30 11.55
CA TYR A 187 14.63 -6.23 10.16
C TYR A 187 15.11 -4.91 9.55
N PHE A 188 16.43 -4.74 9.49
CA PHE A 188 17.09 -3.48 9.12
C PHE A 188 16.62 -2.91 7.78
N TYR A 189 16.24 -3.74 6.81
CA TYR A 189 15.69 -3.29 5.53
C TYR A 189 14.37 -2.52 5.70
N ILE A 190 13.51 -2.93 6.64
CA ILE A 190 12.30 -2.19 7.04
C ILE A 190 12.70 -0.93 7.80
N GLY A 191 13.56 -1.08 8.81
CA GLY A 191 14.00 0.02 9.67
C GLY A 191 14.63 1.17 8.90
N ASN A 192 15.54 0.87 7.96
CA ASN A 192 16.26 1.85 7.15
C ASN A 192 15.32 2.71 6.29
N ILE A 193 14.24 2.12 5.78
CA ILE A 193 13.26 2.86 4.96
C ILE A 193 12.34 3.69 5.85
N LEU A 194 11.75 3.06 6.88
CA LEU A 194 10.75 3.73 7.73
C LEU A 194 11.34 4.85 8.61
N LEU A 195 12.63 4.79 8.92
CA LEU A 195 13.34 5.79 9.73
C LEU A 195 14.19 6.75 8.88
N GLU A 196 14.16 6.63 7.54
CA GLU A 196 14.81 7.61 6.66
C GLU A 196 14.18 8.99 6.87
N LYS A 197 15.03 10.02 7.02
CA LYS A 197 14.57 11.40 7.28
C LYS A 197 13.59 11.87 6.20
N ASP A 198 13.94 11.66 4.94
CA ASP A 198 13.12 12.07 3.80
C ASP A 198 11.77 11.34 3.76
N PHE A 199 11.74 10.05 4.15
CA PHE A 199 10.49 9.30 4.26
C PHE A 199 9.59 9.88 5.36
N LEU A 200 10.15 10.13 6.55
CA LEU A 200 9.42 10.71 7.67
C LEU A 200 8.90 12.12 7.37
N GLU A 201 9.63 12.93 6.61
CA GLU A 201 9.16 14.24 6.16
C GLU A 201 7.95 14.16 5.23
N ILE A 202 7.94 13.21 4.27
CA ILE A 202 6.78 12.99 3.39
C ILE A 202 5.60 12.42 4.19
N TYR A 203 5.86 11.47 5.10
CA TYR A 203 4.83 10.89 5.96
C TYR A 203 4.19 11.98 6.83
N LYS A 204 4.98 12.87 7.42
CA LYS A 204 4.49 14.01 8.18
C LYS A 204 3.57 14.90 7.35
N LYS A 205 3.96 15.25 6.12
CA LYS A 205 3.11 16.05 5.21
C LYS A 205 1.74 15.39 5.00
N LEU A 206 1.69 14.08 4.81
CA LEU A 206 0.42 13.34 4.68
C LEU A 206 -0.40 13.31 5.96
N VAL A 207 0.25 13.13 7.12
CA VAL A 207 -0.45 13.16 8.42
C VAL A 207 -1.03 14.54 8.70
N ASP A 208 -0.28 15.61 8.40
CA ASP A 208 -0.68 16.99 8.60
C ASP A 208 -1.85 17.41 7.69
N LEU A 209 -2.12 16.70 6.59
CA LEU A 209 -3.34 16.90 5.78
C LEU A 209 -4.61 16.40 6.48
N GLU A 210 -4.46 15.54 7.49
CA GLU A 210 -5.55 14.88 8.21
C GLU A 210 -6.52 14.05 7.35
N THR A 211 -6.22 13.86 6.06
CA THR A 211 -7.07 13.11 5.12
C THR A 211 -7.17 11.64 5.50
N PHE A 212 -6.11 11.03 6.04
CA PHE A 212 -6.18 9.68 6.62
C PHE A 212 -6.68 9.66 8.08
N GLY A 213 -6.97 10.82 8.66
CA GLY A 213 -7.35 11.01 10.06
C GLY A 213 -8.75 11.62 10.21
N SER A 214 -8.82 12.72 10.96
CA SER A 214 -10.05 13.40 11.38
C SER A 214 -10.97 13.71 10.19
N LYS A 215 -10.44 14.28 9.09
CA LYS A 215 -11.21 14.70 7.92
C LYS A 215 -11.97 13.55 7.28
N ARG A 216 -11.33 12.39 7.11
CA ARG A 216 -12.02 11.18 6.63
C ARG A 216 -13.09 10.71 7.61
N HIS A 217 -12.81 10.71 8.91
CA HIS A 217 -13.78 10.25 9.92
C HIS A 217 -15.05 11.11 9.98
N ILE A 218 -14.93 12.41 9.69
CA ILE A 218 -16.08 13.33 9.62
C ILE A 218 -16.63 13.53 8.20
N GLY A 219 -16.08 12.83 7.20
CA GLY A 219 -16.49 12.93 5.80
C GLY A 219 -16.24 14.29 5.13
N LYS A 220 -15.29 15.09 5.64
CA LYS A 220 -14.94 16.42 5.11
C LYS A 220 -13.60 16.37 4.36
N VAL A 221 -13.60 15.70 3.21
CA VAL A 221 -12.45 15.67 2.29
C VAL A 221 -12.85 16.46 1.05
N ASP A 222 -12.20 17.59 0.82
CA ASP A 222 -12.46 18.40 -0.38
C ASP A 222 -11.56 18.00 -1.57
N PHE A 223 -11.78 18.64 -2.71
CA PHE A 223 -11.01 18.39 -3.93
C PHE A 223 -9.51 18.67 -3.74
N GLU A 224 -9.15 19.73 -3.02
CA GLU A 224 -7.75 20.11 -2.81
C GLU A 224 -7.04 19.11 -1.89
N ASP A 225 -7.75 18.60 -0.88
CA ASP A 225 -7.30 17.55 0.02
C ASP A 225 -6.97 16.26 -0.75
N VAL A 226 -7.82 15.86 -1.69
CA VAL A 226 -7.56 14.69 -2.56
C VAL A 226 -6.32 14.93 -3.42
N PHE A 227 -6.22 16.08 -4.07
CA PHE A 227 -5.09 16.41 -4.93
C PHE A 227 -3.76 16.40 -4.19
N LYS A 228 -3.70 17.05 -3.02
CA LYS A 228 -2.51 17.04 -2.17
C LYS A 228 -2.19 15.64 -1.67
N THR A 229 -3.20 14.88 -1.26
CA THR A 229 -3.00 13.50 -0.80
C THR A 229 -2.42 12.63 -1.91
N ARG A 230 -3.02 12.65 -3.10
CA ARG A 230 -2.52 11.90 -4.27
C ARG A 230 -1.09 12.28 -4.63
N LYS A 231 -0.78 13.59 -4.63
CA LYS A 231 0.58 14.08 -4.90
C LYS A 231 1.60 13.52 -3.92
N TYR A 232 1.35 13.59 -2.61
CA TYR A 232 2.32 13.08 -1.62
C TYR A 232 2.31 11.56 -1.50
N PHE A 233 1.15 10.92 -1.68
CA PHE A 233 0.99 9.48 -1.54
C PHE A 233 1.56 8.72 -2.75
N LEU A 234 1.24 9.16 -3.97
CA LEU A 234 1.57 8.48 -5.23
C LEU A 234 2.51 9.27 -6.15
N GLY A 235 2.88 10.51 -5.81
CA GLY A 235 3.78 11.31 -6.65
C GLY A 235 3.17 11.66 -8.00
N ASP A 236 1.85 11.65 -8.08
CA ASP A 236 1.07 11.75 -9.31
C ASP A 236 1.47 10.74 -10.41
N PHE A 237 2.07 9.60 -10.01
CA PHE A 237 2.70 8.62 -10.89
C PHE A 237 3.79 9.19 -11.81
N LYS A 238 4.46 10.25 -11.35
CA LYS A 238 5.58 10.90 -12.06
C LYS A 238 6.80 11.02 -11.16
N ASP A 239 6.59 11.37 -9.91
CA ASP A 239 7.65 11.56 -8.93
C ASP A 239 7.77 10.33 -8.02
N LYS A 240 8.91 9.63 -8.13
CA LYS A 240 9.24 8.50 -7.25
C LYS A 240 9.61 8.92 -5.83
N ASN A 241 9.79 10.22 -5.58
CA ASN A 241 9.93 10.79 -4.24
C ASN A 241 8.58 10.98 -3.54
N CYS A 242 7.76 9.92 -3.55
CA CYS A 242 6.46 9.89 -2.90
C CYS A 242 6.37 8.78 -1.86
N PHE A 243 5.37 8.87 -1.00
CA PHE A 243 5.24 8.02 0.17
C PHE A 243 5.17 6.53 -0.19
N LEU A 244 4.23 6.15 -1.06
CA LEU A 244 4.00 4.75 -1.37
C LEU A 244 5.21 4.16 -2.10
N TYR A 245 5.79 4.87 -3.07
CA TYR A 245 6.97 4.38 -3.79
C TYR A 245 8.16 4.14 -2.86
N LYS A 246 8.44 5.06 -1.93
CA LYS A 246 9.49 4.85 -0.92
C LYS A 246 9.16 3.68 0.02
N LEU A 247 7.91 3.55 0.46
CA LEU A 247 7.46 2.46 1.33
C LEU A 247 7.66 1.09 0.68
N LEU A 248 7.39 0.97 -0.63
CA LEU A 248 7.50 -0.28 -1.37
C LEU A 248 8.93 -0.79 -1.53
N LYS A 249 9.95 0.06 -1.33
CA LYS A 249 11.36 -0.39 -1.32
C LYS A 249 11.63 -1.46 -0.26
N ILE A 250 10.73 -1.65 0.70
CA ILE A 250 10.79 -2.76 1.67
C ILE A 250 10.77 -4.12 0.96
N LEU A 251 10.15 -4.21 -0.21
CA LEU A 251 10.00 -5.44 -1.00
C LEU A 251 11.24 -5.76 -1.86
N GLU A 252 12.19 -4.84 -1.96
CA GLU A 252 13.41 -5.02 -2.76
C GLU A 252 14.50 -5.83 -2.04
N PHE A 253 14.26 -6.26 -0.78
CA PHE A 253 15.19 -7.00 0.09
C PHE A 253 14.62 -8.35 0.53
#